data_AF-A0A399T9S4-F1
#
_entry.id   AF-A0A399T9S4-F1
#
_cell.length_a   1.000
_cell.length_b   1.000
_cell.length_c   1.000
_cell.angle_alpha   90.00
_cell.angle_beta   90.00
_cell.angle_gamma   90.00
#
_symmetry.space_group_name_H-M   'P 1'
#
loop_
_entity.id
_entity.type
_entity.pdbx_description
1 polymer ?
#
loop_
_entity_poly.entity_id
_entity_poly.type
_entity_poly.pdbx_seq_one_letter_code
_entity_poly.pdbx_strand_id
1 'polypeptide(L)'
;MAIARRDPSLILGAALAVVGTAITVLFFLQPWRSCPEDDTAAGCGMLAGDAAVMAAAVVMTLLGVTLVLAGALRRWRRGVP
;
A
#
# COMPACT_ATOMS: atom_id res chain seq x y z
N MET A 1 -28.41 19.63 -5.53
CA MET A 1 -27.02 19.14 -5.66
C MET A 1 -26.58 18.66 -4.29
N ALA A 2 -26.66 17.36 -3.99
CA ALA A 2 -26.23 16.84 -2.69
C ALA A 2 -24.70 16.87 -2.65
N ILE A 3 -24.13 17.64 -1.72
CA ILE A 3 -22.69 17.63 -1.46
C ILE A 3 -22.35 16.21 -0.98
N ALA A 4 -21.73 15.41 -1.84
CA ALA A 4 -21.20 14.11 -1.47
C ALA A 4 -20.24 14.32 -0.30
N ARG A 5 -20.63 13.89 0.90
CA ARG A 5 -19.75 13.97 2.06
C ARG A 5 -18.54 13.09 1.77
N ARG A 6 -17.38 13.72 1.53
CA ARG A 6 -16.11 13.01 1.40
C ARG A 6 -15.83 12.31 2.72
N ASP A 7 -15.77 10.99 2.72
CA ASP A 7 -15.36 10.24 3.91
C ASP A 7 -13.82 10.26 3.96
N PRO A 8 -13.20 11.02 4.88
CA PRO A 8 -11.74 11.17 4.91
C PRO A 8 -11.04 9.82 5.15
N SER A 9 -11.73 8.86 5.78
CA SER A 9 -11.20 7.52 6.00
C SER A 9 -11.05 6.71 4.71
N LEU A 10 -11.96 6.89 3.74
CA LEU A 10 -11.86 6.24 2.43
C LEU A 10 -10.70 6.82 1.62
N ILE A 11 -10.54 8.15 1.62
CA ILE A 11 -9.48 8.83 0.86
C ILE A 11 -8.11 8.48 1.44
N LEU A 12 -7.95 8.64 2.76
CA LEU A 12 -6.69 8.34 3.43
C LEU A 12 -6.35 6.85 3.33
N GLY A 13 -7.34 5.98 3.54
CA GLY A 13 -7.15 4.53 3.42
C GLY A 13 -6.72 4.11 2.02
N ALA A 14 -7.37 4.64 0.98
CA ALA A 14 -7.00 4.35 -0.40
C ALA A 14 -5.59 4.85 -0.72
N ALA A 15 -5.23 6.06 -0.28
CA ALA A 15 -3.89 6.60 -0.49
C ALA A 15 -2.81 5.72 0.19
N LEU A 16 -3.01 5.33 1.45
CA LEU A 16 -2.09 4.45 2.17
C LEU A 16 -1.97 3.08 1.51
N ALA A 17 -3.09 2.49 1.07
CA ALA A 17 -3.09 1.19 0.40
C ALA A 17 -2.32 1.23 -0.94
N VAL A 18 -2.55 2.26 -1.75
CA VAL A 18 -1.86 2.44 -3.05
C VAL A 18 -0.38 2.68 -2.85
N VAL A 19 0.00 3.61 -1.97
CA VAL A 19 1.41 3.95 -1.73
C VAL A 19 2.15 2.76 -1.12
N GLY A 20 1.59 2.11 -0.10
CA GLY A 20 2.19 0.93 0.53
C GLY A 20 2.38 -0.22 -0.46
N THR A 21 1.38 -0.48 -1.31
CA THR A 21 1.47 -1.54 -2.32
C THR A 21 2.53 -1.21 -3.37
N ALA A 22 2.58 0.04 -3.85
CA ALA A 22 3.58 0.47 -4.82
C ALA A 22 5.01 0.32 -4.26
N ILE A 23 5.24 0.76 -3.03
CA ILE A 23 6.55 0.62 -2.37
C ILE A 23 6.90 -0.86 -2.18
N THR A 24 5.94 -1.69 -1.76
CA THR A 24 6.16 -3.14 -1.59
C THR A 24 6.60 -3.78 -2.89
N VAL A 25 5.91 -3.49 -4.00
CA VAL A 25 6.26 -4.02 -5.33
C VAL A 25 7.64 -3.53 -5.77
N LEU A 26 7.94 -2.23 -5.58
CA LEU A 26 9.24 -1.66 -5.93
C LEU A 26 10.38 -2.32 -5.14
N PHE A 27 10.22 -2.52 -3.83
CA PHE A 27 11.24 -3.14 -2.98
C PHE A 27 11.30 -4.66 -3.10
N PHE A 28 10.24 -5.29 -3.62
CA PHE A 28 10.27 -6.70 -3.96
C PHE A 28 11.04 -6.95 -5.27
N LEU A 29 10.82 -6.09 -6.28
CA LEU A 29 11.50 -6.19 -7.57
C LEU A 29 12.91 -5.60 -7.56
N GLN A 30 13.17 -4.67 -6.64
CA GLN A 30 14.43 -3.95 -6.45
C GLN A 30 15.08 -3.47 -7.76
N PRO A 31 14.36 -2.80 -8.69
CA PRO A 31 14.86 -2.54 -10.06
C PRO A 31 16.14 -1.68 -10.15
N TRP A 32 16.52 -1.00 -9.07
CA TRP A 32 17.76 -0.23 -8.95
C TRP A 32 18.97 -1.07 -8.54
N ARG A 33 18.76 -2.33 -8.12
CA ARG A 33 19.84 -3.24 -7.71
C ARG A 33 20.34 -4.02 -8.91
N SER A 34 21.65 -4.24 -8.95
CA SER A 34 22.30 -5.20 -9.83
C SER A 34 23.23 -6.05 -8.97
N CYS A 35 23.30 -7.35 -9.25
CA CYS A 35 24.19 -8.26 -8.56
C CYS A 35 25.01 -9.07 -9.57
N PRO A 36 26.28 -9.38 -9.26
CA PRO A 36 27.17 -10.02 -10.21
C PRO A 36 26.79 -11.48 -10.54
N GLU A 37 25.90 -12.09 -9.75
CA GLU A 37 25.52 -13.51 -9.90
C GLU A 37 24.27 -13.70 -10.75
N ASP A 38 23.50 -12.64 -11.00
CA ASP A 38 22.19 -12.70 -11.63
C ASP A 38 22.01 -11.60 -12.69
N ASP A 39 21.48 -11.97 -13.85
CA ASP A 39 21.11 -11.03 -14.93
C ASP A 39 19.83 -10.23 -14.62
N THR A 40 19.19 -10.49 -13.47
CA THR A 40 17.96 -9.82 -13.05
C THR A 40 18.06 -9.26 -11.64
N ALA A 41 17.63 -8.00 -11.48
CA ALA A 41 17.64 -7.29 -10.22
C ALA A 41 16.84 -7.98 -9.09
N ALA A 42 15.78 -8.71 -9.45
CA ALA A 42 14.89 -9.38 -8.51
C ALA A 42 15.48 -10.68 -7.92
N GLY A 43 16.58 -11.22 -8.49
CA GLY A 43 17.29 -12.38 -7.94
C GLY A 43 18.21 -12.03 -6.76
N CYS A 44 18.56 -10.74 -6.63
CA CYS A 44 19.42 -10.23 -5.58
C CYS A 44 18.85 -10.49 -4.18
N GLY A 45 19.72 -10.90 -3.26
CA GLY A 45 19.38 -10.93 -1.83
C GLY A 45 18.98 -9.53 -1.31
N MET A 46 17.85 -9.47 -0.62
CA MET A 46 17.35 -8.23 -0.04
C MET A 46 18.21 -7.78 1.14
N LEU A 47 18.68 -6.52 1.12
CA LEU A 47 19.42 -5.95 2.25
C LEU A 47 18.49 -5.73 3.45
N ALA A 48 19.05 -5.77 4.67
CA ALA A 48 18.27 -5.56 5.89
C ALA A 48 17.53 -4.21 5.92
N GLY A 49 18.15 -3.15 5.39
CA GLY A 49 17.51 -1.83 5.26
C GLY A 49 16.31 -1.85 4.31
N ASP A 50 16.45 -2.49 3.16
CA ASP A 50 15.38 -2.64 2.17
C ASP A 50 14.22 -3.46 2.74
N ALA A 51 14.53 -4.54 3.47
CA ALA A 51 13.56 -5.38 4.15
C ALA A 51 12.71 -4.61 5.17
N ALA A 52 13.34 -3.70 5.92
CA ALA A 52 12.63 -2.83 6.86
C ALA A 52 11.66 -1.88 6.15
N VAL A 53 12.08 -1.28 5.02
CA VAL A 53 11.21 -0.40 4.23
C VAL A 53 10.01 -1.17 3.66
N MET A 54 10.24 -2.36 3.12
CA MET A 54 9.17 -3.22 2.62
C MET A 54 8.21 -3.64 3.74
N ALA A 55 8.72 -4.02 4.91
CA ALA A 55 7.88 -4.36 6.05
C ALA A 55 7.00 -3.18 6.49
N ALA A 56 7.56 -1.98 6.56
CA ALA A 56 6.79 -0.77 6.85
C ALA A 56 5.72 -0.50 5.76
N ALA A 57 6.06 -0.71 4.49
CA ALA A 57 5.12 -0.57 3.37
C ALA A 57 3.95 -1.56 3.46
N VAL A 58 4.22 -2.82 3.82
CA VAL A 58 3.18 -3.83 4.07
C VAL A 58 2.25 -3.39 5.20
N VAL A 59 2.79 -2.89 6.31
CA VAL A 59 1.97 -2.35 7.42
C VAL A 59 1.11 -1.18 6.94
N MET A 60 1.66 -0.25 6.16
CA MET A 60 0.89 0.85 5.58
C MET A 60 -0.25 0.34 4.68
N THR A 61 0.00 -0.69 3.86
CA THR A 61 -1.02 -1.30 3.02
C THR A 61 -2.16 -1.88 3.85
N LEU A 62 -1.84 -2.64 4.91
CA LEU A 62 -2.84 -3.22 5.81
C LEU A 62 -3.66 -2.13 6.52
N LEU A 63 -3.01 -1.07 7.01
CA LEU A 63 -3.69 0.09 7.59
C LEU A 63 -4.59 0.80 6.57
N GLY A 64 -4.13 0.96 5.33
CA GLY A 64 -4.93 1.52 4.24
C GLY A 64 -6.18 0.70 3.95
N VAL A 65 -6.02 -0.62 3.78
CA VAL A 65 -7.13 -1.55 3.51
C VAL A 65 -8.14 -1.55 4.65
N THR A 66 -7.68 -1.62 5.90
CA THR A 66 -8.58 -1.57 7.07
C THR A 66 -9.37 -0.26 7.16
N LEU A 67 -8.76 0.88 6.84
CA LEU A 67 -9.46 2.17 6.77
C LEU A 67 -10.50 2.21 5.64
N VAL A 68 -10.17 1.70 4.46
CA VAL A 68 -11.11 1.60 3.33
C VAL A 68 -12.29 0.71 3.71
N LEU A 69 -12.05 -0.47 4.27
CA LEU A 69 -13.10 -1.38 4.71
C LEU A 69 -13.98 -0.75 5.79
N ALA A 70 -13.37 -0.08 6.77
CA ALA A 70 -14.11 0.62 7.82
C ALA A 70 -14.97 1.77 7.25
N GLY A 71 -14.43 2.56 6.33
CA GLY A 71 -15.17 3.62 5.62
C GLY A 71 -16.31 3.07 4.78
N ALA A 72 -16.06 2.00 4.03
CA ALA A 72 -17.06 1.34 3.19
C ALA A 72 -18.18 0.72 4.04
N LEU A 73 -17.83 0.06 5.15
CA LEU A 73 -18.79 -0.51 6.08
C LEU A 73 -19.64 0.58 6.74
N ARG A 74 -19.04 1.71 7.14
CA ARG A 74 -19.77 2.87 7.66
C ARG A 74 -20.72 3.46 6.62
N ARG A 75 -20.31 3.56 5.35
CA ARG A 75 -21.16 4.04 4.26
C ARG A 75 -22.33 3.07 4.01
N TRP A 76 -22.05 1.77 3.95
CA TRP A 76 -23.07 0.73 3.75
C TRP A 76 -24.10 0.73 4.88
N ARG A 77 -23.66 0.80 6.14
CA ARG A 77 -24.54 0.90 7.32
C ARG A 77 -25.43 2.14 7.33
N ARG A 78 -25.03 3.22 6.64
CA ARG A 78 -25.83 4.46 6.54
C ARG A 78 -26.89 4.40 5.45
N GLY A 79 -26.99 3.32 4.67
CA GLY A 79 -28.01 3.17 3.62
C GLY A 79 -27.90 4.18 2.48
N VAL A 80 -26.73 4.83 2.33
CA VAL A 80 -26.48 5.78 1.25
C VAL A 80 -25.83 5.01 0.09
N PRO A 81 -26.47 4.92 -1.10
CA PRO A 81 -25.87 4.27 -2.26
C PRO A 81 -24.53 4.88 -2.68
#